data_AF-A0A522S6T5-F1
#
_entry.id   AF-A0A522S6T5-F1
#
_cell.length_a   1.000
_cell.length_b   1.000
_cell.length_c   1.000
_cell.angle_alpha   90.00
_cell.angle_beta   90.00
_cell.angle_gamma   90.00
#
_symmetry.space_group_name_H-M   'P 1'
#
loop_
_entity.id
_entity.type
_entity.pdbx_description
1 polymer ?
#
loop_
_entity_poly.entity_id
_entity_poly.type
_entity_poly.pdbx_seq_one_letter_code
_entity_poly.pdbx_strand_id
1 'polypeptide(L)'
;MTVHAFRSLLVASVGAFLLFNATPGDARGWLETETAESTVSVSQLSREGQQTYRRIYSGGPFPYEKDGAYFGNRERLLPIEKRGYYREYTVKTRGIRSRGARRIVCGGHVPTRPVACYYTDRHYSEFKRIIDP
;
A
#
# COMPACT_ATOMS: atom_id res chain seq x y z
N MET A 1 -46.67 -0.88 -59.44
CA MET A 1 -47.97 -1.18 -58.83
C MET A 1 -48.08 -0.39 -57.53
N THR A 2 -49.22 0.29 -57.37
CA THR A 2 -49.81 0.86 -56.14
C THR A 2 -49.13 2.02 -55.40
N VAL A 3 -49.74 3.19 -55.63
CA VAL A 3 -49.81 4.46 -54.90
C VAL A 3 -50.22 4.29 -53.43
N HIS A 4 -49.76 5.16 -52.52
CA HIS A 4 -50.46 5.79 -51.35
C HIS A 4 -49.60 7.02 -50.95
N ALA A 5 -49.92 8.29 -51.23
CA ALA A 5 -51.02 9.16 -50.79
C ALA A 5 -50.93 9.65 -49.32
N PHE A 6 -50.74 10.98 -49.17
CA PHE A 6 -51.32 11.90 -48.17
C PHE A 6 -50.87 11.87 -46.69
N ARG A 7 -50.19 12.93 -46.22
CA ARG A 7 -50.77 14.09 -45.47
C ARG A 7 -49.71 14.84 -44.64
N SER A 8 -49.61 16.15 -44.90
CA SER A 8 -48.96 17.13 -44.05
C SER A 8 -49.63 17.24 -42.68
N LEU A 9 -48.86 17.56 -41.63
CA LEU A 9 -49.24 18.51 -40.56
C LEU A 9 -48.02 18.83 -39.69
N LEU A 10 -47.67 20.11 -39.65
CA LEU A 10 -46.77 20.74 -38.69
C LEU A 10 -47.34 20.62 -37.27
N VAL A 11 -46.51 20.21 -36.30
CA VAL A 11 -46.63 20.68 -34.91
C VAL A 11 -45.23 21.08 -34.46
N ALA A 12 -45.01 22.39 -34.37
CA ALA A 12 -43.86 22.97 -33.70
C ALA A 12 -44.08 22.84 -32.19
N SER A 13 -43.33 21.95 -31.53
CA SER A 13 -43.22 21.92 -30.09
C SER A 13 -41.94 22.64 -29.67
N VAL A 14 -42.09 23.91 -29.29
CA VAL A 14 -41.11 24.67 -28.51
C VAL A 14 -41.06 24.02 -27.12
N GLY A 15 -40.13 23.08 -26.94
CA GLY A 15 -39.80 22.51 -25.64
C GLY A 15 -38.70 23.35 -24.99
N ALA A 16 -39.04 24.08 -23.93
CA ALA A 16 -38.15 24.97 -23.18
C ALA A 16 -36.87 24.25 -22.72
N PHE A 17 -35.70 24.78 -23.14
CA PHE A 17 -34.42 24.46 -22.55
C PHE A 17 -34.36 25.02 -21.12
N LEU A 18 -34.62 24.17 -20.13
CA LEU A 18 -34.22 24.47 -18.75
C LEU A 18 -32.69 24.37 -18.68
N LEU A 19 -32.04 25.53 -18.69
CA LEU A 19 -30.61 25.68 -18.41
C LEU A 19 -30.37 25.33 -16.93
N PHE A 20 -30.06 24.07 -16.65
CA PHE A 20 -29.48 23.68 -15.38
C PHE A 20 -28.04 24.19 -15.35
N ASN A 21 -27.84 25.39 -14.80
CA ASN A 21 -26.51 25.89 -14.48
C ASN A 21 -25.98 25.07 -13.29
N ALA A 22 -25.38 23.92 -13.58
CA ALA A 22 -24.55 23.21 -12.61
C ALA A 22 -23.32 24.09 -12.34
N THR A 23 -23.25 24.71 -11.17
CA THR A 23 -22.03 25.35 -10.69
C THR A 23 -20.97 24.26 -10.51
N PRO A 24 -19.83 24.30 -11.24
CA PRO A 24 -18.70 23.44 -10.93
C PRO A 24 -17.96 24.06 -9.74
N GLY A 25 -18.50 23.85 -8.54
CA GLY A 25 -17.88 24.22 -7.28
C GLY A 25 -17.90 23.01 -6.35
N ASP A 26 -16.70 22.60 -5.90
CA ASP A 26 -16.44 21.52 -4.94
C ASP A 26 -16.57 20.05 -5.40
N ALA A 27 -16.07 19.74 -6.60
CA ALA A 27 -15.53 18.40 -6.91
C ALA A 27 -14.02 18.29 -6.59
N ARG A 28 -13.50 19.09 -5.65
CA ARG A 28 -12.06 19.16 -5.32
C ARG A 28 -11.64 18.42 -4.03
N GLY A 29 -12.56 17.74 -3.34
CA GLY A 29 -12.27 17.11 -2.05
C GLY A 29 -12.09 15.59 -2.04
N TRP A 30 -12.37 14.88 -3.13
CA TRP A 30 -12.59 13.43 -3.09
C TRP A 30 -11.58 12.58 -3.89
N LEU A 31 -10.56 13.21 -4.49
CA LEU A 31 -9.50 12.51 -5.22
C LEU A 31 -8.10 12.67 -4.63
N GLU A 32 -7.97 13.23 -3.43
CA GLU A 32 -6.69 13.33 -2.71
C GLU A 32 -6.64 12.33 -1.53
N THR A 33 -7.24 11.15 -1.70
CA THR A 33 -6.80 9.95 -0.97
C THR A 33 -5.98 9.09 -1.93
N GLU A 34 -5.02 9.71 -2.62
CA GLU A 34 -3.83 8.95 -3.01
C GLU A 34 -3.22 8.45 -1.70
N THR A 35 -3.23 7.13 -1.52
CA THR A 35 -2.72 6.44 -0.34
C THR A 35 -1.28 6.87 -0.07
N ALA A 36 -1.10 7.92 0.73
CA ALA A 36 0.20 8.31 1.24
C ALA A 36 0.81 7.07 1.92
N GLU A 37 1.93 6.59 1.38
CA GLU A 37 2.65 5.45 1.96
C GLU A 37 2.94 5.77 3.43
N SER A 38 2.36 4.99 4.35
CA SER A 38 2.61 5.22 5.78
C SER A 38 4.09 5.05 6.06
N THR A 39 4.73 6.01 6.71
CA THR A 39 6.16 5.97 7.03
C THR A 39 6.41 5.93 8.54
N VAL A 40 7.59 5.44 8.92
CA VAL A 40 8.09 5.47 10.29
C VAL A 40 9.60 5.63 10.25
N SER A 41 10.17 6.53 11.06
CA SER A 41 11.62 6.63 11.15
C SER A 41 12.22 5.50 11.98
N VAL A 42 13.51 5.19 11.78
CA VAL A 42 14.20 4.17 12.59
C VAL A 42 14.12 4.51 14.09
N SER A 43 14.28 5.79 14.47
CA SER A 43 14.23 6.24 15.86
C SER A 43 12.86 6.10 16.51
N GLN A 44 11.78 6.09 15.73
CA GLN A 44 10.40 5.87 16.19
C GLN A 44 10.05 4.39 16.41
N LEU A 45 10.86 3.45 15.92
CA LEU A 45 10.70 2.04 16.22
C LEU A 45 10.97 1.78 17.71
N SER A 46 10.37 0.73 18.28
CA SER A 46 10.78 0.27 19.62
C SER A 46 12.26 -0.12 19.63
N ARG A 47 12.87 -0.18 20.82
CA ARG A 47 14.29 -0.57 20.98
C ARG A 47 14.63 -1.89 20.31
N GLU A 48 13.73 -2.88 20.40
CA GLU A 48 13.86 -4.17 19.73
C GLU A 48 13.78 -4.03 18.20
N GLY A 49 12.90 -3.17 17.68
CA GLY A 49 12.79 -2.89 16.25
C GLY A 49 14.07 -2.25 15.70
N GLN A 50 14.62 -1.27 16.41
CA GLN A 50 15.90 -0.64 16.07
C GLN A 50 17.06 -1.66 16.09
N GLN A 51 17.06 -2.58 17.06
CA GLN A 51 18.08 -3.62 17.15
C GLN A 51 17.96 -4.62 15.99
N THR A 52 16.75 -5.07 15.65
CA THR A 52 16.51 -5.93 14.49
C THR A 52 16.95 -5.22 13.21
N TYR A 53 16.60 -3.93 13.03
CA TYR A 53 17.02 -3.13 11.89
C TYR A 53 18.54 -3.13 11.74
N ARG A 54 19.30 -2.80 12.80
CA ARG A 54 20.78 -2.83 12.76
C ARG A 54 21.33 -4.22 12.44
N ARG A 55 20.74 -5.28 12.98
CA ARG A 55 21.16 -6.67 12.69
C ARG A 55 20.97 -7.05 11.23
N ILE A 56 19.95 -6.52 10.56
CA ILE A 56 19.73 -6.77 9.12
C ILE A 56 20.93 -6.26 8.32
N TYR A 57 21.36 -5.03 8.58
CA TYR A 57 22.52 -4.44 7.89
C TYR A 57 23.85 -5.09 8.30
N SER A 58 23.98 -5.61 9.53
CA SER A 58 25.17 -6.34 9.96
C SER A 58 25.18 -7.82 9.59
N GLY A 59 24.10 -8.35 9.01
CA GLY A 59 23.98 -9.77 8.63
C GLY A 59 23.72 -10.74 9.79
N GLY A 60 23.19 -10.26 10.92
CA GLY A 60 22.85 -11.08 12.09
C GLY A 60 23.84 -10.94 13.26
N PRO A 61 23.85 -11.91 14.21
CA PRO A 61 23.05 -13.13 14.23
C PRO A 61 21.56 -12.87 14.45
N PHE A 62 20.70 -13.77 13.94
CA PHE A 62 19.25 -13.67 14.09
C PHE A 62 18.70 -14.70 15.09
N PRO A 63 17.82 -14.30 16.02
CA PRO A 63 17.39 -15.15 17.12
C PRO A 63 16.29 -16.17 16.76
N TYR A 64 15.62 -16.03 15.61
CA TYR A 64 14.54 -16.94 15.21
C TYR A 64 14.84 -17.61 13.87
N GLU A 65 14.46 -18.88 13.74
CA GLU A 65 14.71 -19.70 12.55
C GLU A 65 14.14 -19.13 11.24
N LYS A 66 13.07 -18.34 11.33
CA LYS A 66 12.41 -17.71 10.18
C LYS A 66 13.02 -16.37 9.80
N ASP A 67 13.93 -15.82 10.59
CA ASP A 67 14.56 -14.55 10.29
C ASP A 67 15.49 -14.70 9.07
N GLY A 68 15.30 -13.83 8.07
CA GLY A 68 15.95 -13.90 6.77
C GLY A 68 15.24 -14.81 5.76
N ALA A 69 14.16 -15.50 6.14
CA ALA A 69 13.36 -16.28 5.19
C ALA A 69 12.68 -15.37 4.16
N TYR A 70 12.43 -15.88 2.95
CA TYR A 70 11.74 -15.12 1.91
C TYR A 70 10.31 -14.78 2.33
N PHE A 71 9.94 -13.51 2.20
CA PHE A 71 8.58 -13.03 2.37
C PHE A 71 7.87 -12.99 1.02
N GLY A 72 6.68 -13.58 0.94
CA GLY A 72 6.00 -13.81 -0.33
C GLY A 72 5.22 -12.61 -0.89
N ASN A 73 4.89 -11.62 -0.07
CA ASN A 73 4.03 -10.47 -0.45
C ASN A 73 2.75 -10.90 -1.21
N ARG A 74 2.02 -11.91 -0.70
CA ARG A 74 0.88 -12.50 -1.43
C ARG A 74 -0.31 -11.56 -1.49
N GLU A 75 -0.49 -10.80 -0.42
CA GLU A 75 -1.53 -9.79 -0.21
C GLU A 75 -1.21 -8.47 -0.93
N ARG A 76 -0.01 -8.36 -1.53
CA ARG A 76 0.44 -7.21 -2.33
C ARG A 76 0.37 -5.86 -1.60
N LEU A 77 0.66 -5.89 -0.29
CA LEU A 77 0.72 -4.68 0.55
C LEU A 77 2.06 -3.93 0.42
N LEU A 78 3.08 -4.59 -0.13
CA LEU A 78 4.35 -3.97 -0.53
C LEU A 78 4.41 -3.85 -2.06
N PRO A 79 5.31 -3.02 -2.62
CA PRO A 79 5.52 -2.96 -4.06
C PRO A 79 5.70 -4.34 -4.72
N ILE A 80 5.21 -4.48 -5.95
CA ILE A 80 5.27 -5.75 -6.67
C ILE A 80 6.67 -5.94 -7.22
N GLU A 81 7.36 -6.96 -6.72
CA GLU A 81 8.73 -7.29 -7.08
C GLU A 81 8.89 -8.76 -7.43
N LYS A 82 10.04 -9.12 -8.03
CA LYS A 82 10.33 -10.51 -8.40
C LYS A 82 10.33 -11.43 -7.16
N ARG A 83 10.04 -12.72 -7.37
CA ARG A 83 10.13 -13.73 -6.29
C ARG A 83 11.52 -13.70 -5.65
N GLY A 84 11.55 -13.84 -4.33
CA GLY A 84 12.79 -13.79 -3.56
C GLY A 84 13.33 -12.39 -3.27
N TYR A 85 12.60 -11.34 -3.64
CA TYR A 85 13.03 -9.96 -3.37
C TYR A 85 12.92 -9.56 -1.90
N TYR A 86 11.89 -10.03 -1.19
CA TYR A 86 11.63 -9.67 0.20
C TYR A 86 12.08 -10.74 1.18
N ARG A 87 12.59 -10.34 2.34
CA ARG A 87 12.90 -11.19 3.49
C ARG A 87 12.27 -10.65 4.76
N GLU A 88 11.84 -11.55 5.64
CA GLU A 88 11.23 -11.19 6.93
C GLU A 88 12.18 -11.36 8.11
N TYR A 89 12.02 -10.50 9.12
CA TYR A 89 12.77 -10.53 10.37
C TYR A 89 11.85 -10.24 11.55
N THR A 90 12.03 -11.00 12.62
CA THR A 90 11.23 -10.88 13.83
C THR A 90 11.67 -9.67 14.65
N VAL A 91 10.70 -8.87 15.07
CA VAL A 91 10.90 -7.85 16.10
C VAL A 91 10.35 -8.41 17.41
N LYS A 92 11.23 -8.60 18.40
CA LYS A 92 10.84 -9.20 19.68
C LYS A 92 9.84 -8.30 20.41
N THR A 93 8.80 -8.90 20.97
CA THR A 93 7.89 -8.25 21.92
C THR A 93 8.21 -8.74 23.33
N ARG A 94 8.41 -7.82 24.27
CA ARG A 94 8.72 -8.17 25.66
C ARG A 94 7.57 -8.98 26.27
N GLY A 95 7.92 -10.05 27.00
CA GLY A 95 6.95 -10.95 27.64
C GLY A 95 6.32 -12.00 26.72
N ILE A 96 6.46 -11.88 25.40
CA ILE A 96 5.95 -12.88 24.45
C ILE A 96 7.03 -13.95 24.22
N ARG A 97 6.66 -15.22 24.43
CA ARG A 97 7.55 -16.38 24.22
C ARG A 97 7.65 -16.81 22.76
N SER A 98 6.57 -16.63 22.00
CA SER A 98 6.57 -16.86 20.55
C SER A 98 7.28 -15.72 19.81
N ARG A 99 7.32 -15.80 18.47
CA ARG A 99 7.80 -14.70 17.61
C ARG A 99 6.94 -13.42 17.72
N GLY A 100 5.74 -13.48 18.29
CA GLY A 100 4.80 -12.36 18.31
C GLY A 100 4.35 -11.90 16.92
N ALA A 101 3.71 -10.73 16.84
CA ALA A 101 3.14 -10.19 15.60
C ALA A 101 4.06 -9.21 14.84
N ARG A 102 5.10 -8.68 15.49
CA ARG A 102 5.89 -7.56 14.96
C ARG A 102 7.01 -8.05 14.04
N ARG A 103 7.16 -7.42 12.88
CA ARG A 103 8.16 -7.81 11.86
C ARG A 103 8.78 -6.58 11.20
N ILE A 104 9.99 -6.77 10.69
CA ILE A 104 10.57 -5.94 9.65
C ILE A 104 10.69 -6.81 8.40
N VAL A 105 10.19 -6.33 7.26
CA VAL A 105 10.34 -6.95 5.95
C VAL A 105 11.23 -6.05 5.11
N CYS A 106 12.35 -6.56 4.62
CA CYS A 106 13.26 -5.78 3.77
C CYS A 106 13.31 -6.36 2.37
N GLY A 107 13.27 -5.48 1.38
CA GLY A 107 13.40 -5.78 -0.04
C GLY A 107 14.80 -5.51 -0.55
N GLY A 108 15.24 -6.27 -1.56
CA GLY A 108 16.54 -6.12 -2.20
C GLY A 108 17.24 -7.47 -2.36
N HIS A 109 18.05 -7.60 -3.42
CA HIS A 109 18.74 -8.86 -3.72
C HIS A 109 19.92 -9.15 -2.79
N VAL A 110 20.53 -8.11 -2.21
CA VAL A 110 21.61 -8.25 -1.22
C VAL A 110 21.03 -8.09 0.18
N PRO A 111 20.94 -9.16 1.01
CA PRO A 111 20.20 -9.12 2.27
C PRO A 111 20.68 -8.06 3.28
N THR A 112 21.98 -7.78 3.30
CA THR A 112 22.61 -6.79 4.20
C THR A 112 22.62 -5.36 3.64
N ARG A 113 22.14 -5.17 2.40
CA ARG A 113 22.02 -3.88 1.73
C ARG A 113 20.62 -3.74 1.12
N PRO A 114 19.57 -3.76 1.95
CA PRO A 114 18.21 -3.67 1.45
C PRO A 114 17.96 -2.33 0.75
N VAL A 115 17.12 -2.36 -0.29
CA VAL A 115 16.68 -1.16 -1.03
C VAL A 115 15.64 -0.40 -0.22
N ALA A 116 14.76 -1.13 0.47
CA ALA A 116 13.76 -0.57 1.36
C ALA A 116 13.40 -1.58 2.46
N CYS A 117 13.02 -1.08 3.63
CA CYS A 117 12.50 -1.90 4.72
C CYS A 117 11.15 -1.37 5.18
N TYR A 118 10.30 -2.28 5.64
CA TYR A 118 8.92 -2.03 6.04
C TYR A 118 8.68 -2.66 7.40
N TYR A 119 8.03 -1.92 8.29
CA TYR A 119 7.66 -2.38 9.61
C TYR A 119 6.18 -2.73 9.67
N THR A 120 5.85 -3.79 10.39
CA THR A 120 4.47 -4.15 10.76
C THR A 120 4.44 -4.53 12.23
N ASP A 121 3.40 -4.09 12.94
CA ASP A 121 3.11 -4.50 14.31
C ASP A 121 1.91 -5.46 14.42
N ARG A 122 1.21 -5.69 13.30
CA ARG A 122 -0.02 -6.51 13.20
C ARG A 122 0.13 -7.69 12.24
N HIS A 123 1.27 -8.37 12.27
CA HIS A 123 1.51 -9.64 11.57
C HIS A 123 1.12 -9.59 10.09
N TYR A 124 1.73 -8.66 9.34
CA TYR A 124 1.58 -8.48 7.90
C TYR A 124 0.21 -7.94 7.43
N SER A 125 -0.66 -7.46 8.32
CA SER A 125 -1.95 -6.86 7.91
C SER A 125 -1.81 -5.43 7.37
N GLU A 126 -0.75 -4.73 7.77
CA GLU A 126 -0.41 -3.38 7.32
C GLU A 126 1.10 -3.16 7.42
N PHE A 127 1.62 -2.20 6.65
CA PHE A 127 3.04 -1.86 6.64
C PHE A 127 3.26 -0.36 6.72
N LYS A 128 4.35 0.02 7.40
CA LYS A 128 4.92 1.37 7.36
C LYS A 128 6.31 1.28 6.78
N ARG A 129 6.62 2.07 5.76
CA ARG A 129 7.97 2.14 5.21
C ARG A 129 8.91 2.78 6.23
N ILE A 130 10.02 2.10 6.51
CA ILE A 130 11.04 2.61 7.41
C ILE A 130 11.90 3.61 6.64
N ILE A 131 11.95 4.85 7.12
CA ILE A 131 12.80 5.90 6.58
C ILE A 131 13.93 6.18 7.58
N ASP A 132 15.13 6.42 7.07
CA ASP A 132 16.27 6.91 7.84
C ASP A 132 16.70 8.23 7.17
N PRO A 133 16.56 9.38 7.85
CA PRO A 133 16.92 10.68 7.28
C PRO A 133 18.41 10.82 6.98
#